data_AF-A0A561CCX6-F1
#
_entry.id   AF-A0A561CCX6-F1
#
_cell.length_a   1.000
_cell.length_b   1.000
_cell.length_c   1.000
_cell.angle_alpha   90.00
_cell.angle_beta   90.00
_cell.angle_gamma   90.00
#
_symmetry.space_group_name_H-M   'P 1'
#
loop_
_entity.id
_entity.type
_entity.pdbx_description
1 polymer ?
#
loop_
_entity_poly.entity_id
_entity_poly.type
_entity_poly.pdbx_seq_one_letter_code
_entity_poly.pdbx_strand_id
1 'polypeptide(L)'
;MYSAPSVTYPVGRSRGATRILIATWALGACCAGLSCYLIDSVGWRQLLLVLSVLFSGAAAGLGLRSDGAGVLHFDGLCWSLTGADRGRAVHAARAAVALDLQSLLLVHLTQPGRAGRWIWLEQRAMPERWRDVRRAVYSRAPSASPAGEPWRATAPADAP
;
A
#
# COMPACT_ATOMS: atom_id res chain seq x y z
N MET A 1 -22.56 -3.35 16.98
CA MET A 1 -21.51 -3.32 15.93
C MET A 1 -20.78 -2.00 16.10
N TYR A 2 -19.55 -2.02 16.64
CA TYR A 2 -18.78 -0.78 16.81
C TYR A 2 -18.20 -0.37 15.45
N SER A 3 -18.85 0.57 14.79
CA SER A 3 -18.30 1.22 13.59
C SER A 3 -17.00 1.92 13.96
N ALA A 4 -15.95 1.72 13.16
CA ALA A 4 -14.70 2.41 13.37
C ALA A 4 -14.94 3.94 13.25
N PRO A 5 -14.33 4.75 14.14
CA PRO A 5 -14.52 6.20 14.14
C PRO A 5 -14.10 6.80 12.80
N SER A 6 -14.70 7.93 12.42
CA SER A 6 -14.24 8.69 11.26
C SER A 6 -12.83 9.20 11.52
N VAL A 7 -11.89 8.90 10.63
CA VAL A 7 -10.47 9.25 10.81
C VAL A 7 -9.98 10.02 9.60
N THR A 8 -9.47 11.21 9.86
CA THR A 8 -8.70 11.99 8.90
C THR A 8 -7.22 11.81 9.19
N TYR A 9 -6.44 11.43 8.18
CA TYR A 9 -5.01 11.21 8.29
C TYR A 9 -4.24 11.88 7.14
N PRO A 10 -3.22 12.71 7.44
CA PRO A 10 -2.39 13.31 6.40
C PRO A 10 -1.51 12.25 5.75
N VAL A 11 -1.52 12.22 4.42
CA VAL A 11 -0.70 11.33 3.59
C VAL A 11 0.29 12.20 2.84
N GLY A 12 1.52 12.23 3.31
CA GLY A 12 2.60 13.01 2.69
C GLY A 12 3.62 12.12 1.98
N ARG A 13 4.74 12.72 1.55
CA ARG A 13 5.93 11.95 1.12
C ARG A 13 6.43 11.10 2.28
N SER A 14 6.32 9.79 2.13
CA SER A 14 6.79 8.82 3.11
C SER A 14 8.33 8.76 3.09
N ARG A 15 8.98 9.38 4.09
CA ARG A 15 10.45 9.39 4.25
C ARG A 15 10.99 7.99 4.59
N GLY A 16 10.25 7.20 5.34
CA GLY A 16 10.46 5.78 5.62
C GLY A 16 10.39 4.90 4.38
N ALA A 17 9.35 5.00 3.54
CA ALA A 17 9.31 4.27 2.27
C ALA A 17 10.48 4.66 1.36
N THR A 18 10.80 5.97 1.31
CA THR A 18 11.99 6.47 0.60
C THR A 18 13.27 5.80 1.12
N ARG A 19 13.45 5.72 2.44
CA ARG A 19 14.64 5.09 3.06
C ARG A 19 14.72 3.60 2.75
N ILE A 20 13.61 2.86 2.81
CA ILE A 20 13.59 1.43 2.49
C ILE A 20 13.96 1.22 1.02
N LEU A 21 13.36 2.01 0.11
CA LEU A 21 13.68 1.93 -1.31
C LEU A 21 15.16 2.24 -1.57
N ILE A 22 15.70 3.30 -0.96
CA ILE A 22 17.12 3.66 -1.09
C ILE A 22 18.02 2.57 -0.49
N ALA A 23 17.68 2.02 0.68
CA ALA A 23 18.48 0.98 1.32
C ALA A 23 18.51 -0.31 0.48
N THR A 24 17.35 -0.74 -0.02
CA THR A 24 17.26 -1.90 -0.92
C THR A 24 18.02 -1.65 -2.23
N TRP A 25 17.91 -0.46 -2.80
CA TRP A 25 18.66 -0.07 -3.99
C TRP A 25 20.17 -0.06 -3.74
N ALA A 26 20.62 0.55 -2.64
CA ALA A 26 22.03 0.63 -2.26
C ALA A 26 22.62 -0.76 -2.00
N LEU A 27 21.84 -1.67 -1.39
CA LEU A 27 22.24 -3.06 -1.21
C LEU A 27 22.41 -3.76 -2.57
N GLY A 28 21.48 -3.57 -3.50
CA GLY A 28 21.59 -4.07 -4.88
C GLY A 28 22.82 -3.52 -5.62
N ALA A 29 23.08 -2.21 -5.49
CA ALA A 29 24.26 -1.56 -6.05
C ALA A 29 25.56 -2.09 -5.44
N CYS A 30 25.59 -2.32 -4.13
CA CYS A 30 26.74 -2.90 -3.43
C CYS A 30 26.99 -4.34 -3.89
N CYS A 31 25.96 -5.16 -4.01
CA CYS A 31 26.07 -6.52 -4.53
C CYS A 31 26.56 -6.54 -5.98
N ALA A 32 26.05 -5.64 -6.83
CA ALA A 32 26.52 -5.51 -8.21
C ALA A 32 27.98 -5.06 -8.27
N GLY A 33 28.37 -4.07 -7.45
CA GLY A 33 29.76 -3.61 -7.36
C GLY A 33 30.72 -4.69 -6.85
N LEU A 34 30.32 -5.43 -5.80
CA LEU A 34 31.10 -6.54 -5.27
C LEU A 34 31.23 -7.68 -6.30
N SER A 35 30.17 -7.97 -7.07
CA SER A 35 30.22 -8.93 -8.17
C SER A 35 31.20 -8.50 -9.27
N CYS A 36 31.22 -7.21 -9.63
CA CYS A 36 32.20 -6.67 -10.57
C CYS A 36 33.64 -6.73 -10.02
N TYR A 37 33.82 -6.58 -8.71
CA TYR A 37 35.13 -6.64 -8.06
C TYR A 37 35.67 -8.06 -7.92
N LEU A 38 34.80 -9.03 -7.60
CA LEU A 38 35.18 -10.43 -7.38
C LEU A 38 35.33 -11.22 -8.68
N ILE A 39 34.70 -10.78 -9.77
CA ILE A 39 34.70 -11.49 -11.05
C ILE A 39 35.58 -10.72 -12.04
N ASP A 40 36.76 -11.28 -12.34
CA ASP A 40 37.80 -10.71 -13.20
C ASP A 40 37.42 -10.54 -14.68
N SER A 41 36.19 -10.90 -15.05
CA SER A 41 35.66 -10.81 -16.40
C SER A 41 34.45 -9.88 -16.44
N VAL A 42 34.69 -8.59 -16.64
CA VAL A 42 33.64 -7.62 -16.93
C VAL A 42 33.04 -7.93 -18.30
N GLY A 43 31.89 -8.59 -18.30
CA GLY A 43 31.12 -8.92 -19.49
C GLY A 43 29.77 -8.20 -19.53
N TRP A 44 28.98 -8.52 -20.55
CA TRP A 44 27.63 -8.00 -20.75
C TRP A 44 26.69 -8.24 -19.54
N ARG A 45 26.96 -9.28 -18.72
CA ARG A 45 26.21 -9.59 -17.50
C ARG A 45 26.34 -8.50 -16.44
N GLN A 46 27.55 -7.99 -16.22
CA GLN A 46 27.83 -6.90 -15.29
C GLN A 46 27.20 -5.59 -15.77
N LEU A 47 27.27 -5.33 -17.08
CA LEU A 47 26.60 -4.18 -17.68
C LEU A 47 25.08 -4.24 -17.46
N LEU A 48 24.44 -5.40 -17.69
CA LEU A 48 23.02 -5.59 -17.42
C LEU A 48 22.67 -5.43 -15.94
N LEU A 49 23.52 -5.90 -15.02
CA LEU A 49 23.33 -5.71 -13.58
C LEU A 49 23.36 -4.22 -13.22
N VAL A 50 24.37 -3.48 -13.70
CA VAL A 50 24.49 -2.03 -13.46
C VAL A 50 23.30 -1.27 -14.06
N LEU A 51 22.90 -1.59 -15.29
CA LEU A 51 21.73 -0.97 -15.92
C LEU A 51 20.45 -1.27 -15.14
N SER A 52 20.24 -2.51 -14.69
CA SER A 52 19.09 -2.88 -13.87
C SER A 52 19.03 -2.09 -12.55
N VAL A 53 20.19 -1.91 -11.89
CA VAL A 53 20.31 -1.06 -10.70
C VAL A 53 19.98 0.39 -11.04
N LEU A 54 20.50 0.95 -12.12
CA LEU A 54 20.20 2.33 -12.54
C LEU A 54 18.71 2.53 -12.86
N PHE A 55 18.12 1.61 -13.63
CA PHE A 55 16.71 1.67 -13.99
C PHE A 55 15.79 1.54 -12.77
N SER A 56 16.10 0.63 -11.85
CA SER A 56 15.32 0.50 -10.60
C SER A 56 15.43 1.76 -9.73
N GLY A 57 16.61 2.39 -9.66
CA GLY A 57 16.81 3.66 -8.96
C GLY A 57 16.03 4.81 -9.59
N ALA A 58 16.05 4.91 -10.92
CA ALA A 58 15.28 5.92 -11.66
C ALA A 58 13.76 5.72 -11.50
N ALA A 59 13.28 4.47 -11.60
CA ALA A 59 11.88 4.14 -11.41
C ALA A 59 11.40 4.42 -9.98
N ALA A 60 12.21 4.07 -8.97
CA ALA A 60 11.91 4.40 -7.58
C ALA A 60 11.86 5.92 -7.39
N GLY A 61 12.83 6.67 -7.93
CA GLY A 61 12.87 8.13 -7.87
C GLY A 61 11.65 8.80 -8.53
N LEU A 62 11.24 8.31 -9.70
CA LEU A 62 10.02 8.77 -10.38
C LEU A 62 8.76 8.45 -9.59
N GLY A 63 8.64 7.23 -9.04
CA GLY A 63 7.52 6.82 -8.19
C GLY A 63 7.43 7.68 -6.93
N LEU A 64 8.56 7.99 -6.29
CA LEU A 64 8.65 8.85 -5.12
C LEU A 64 8.30 10.31 -5.41
N ARG A 65 8.59 10.82 -6.61
CA ARG A 65 8.19 12.17 -7.05
C ARG A 65 6.69 12.26 -7.33
N SER A 66 6.08 11.14 -7.71
CA SER A 66 4.64 11.07 -7.96
C SER A 66 3.81 11.07 -6.68
N ASP A 67 4.39 10.80 -5.51
CA ASP A 67 3.72 10.91 -4.20
C ASP A 67 3.67 12.36 -3.72
N GLY A 68 2.47 12.94 -3.79
CA GLY A 68 2.14 14.31 -3.46
C GLY A 68 1.32 14.32 -2.18
N ALA A 69 1.38 15.43 -1.45
CA ALA A 69 0.64 15.59 -0.21
C ALA A 69 -0.88 15.51 -0.46
N GLY A 70 -1.55 14.70 0.36
CA GLY A 70 -2.99 14.55 0.40
C GLY A 70 -3.46 14.23 1.81
N VAL A 71 -4.78 14.14 1.95
CA VAL A 71 -5.47 13.81 3.17
C VAL A 71 -6.34 12.61 2.87
N LEU A 72 -6.13 11.55 3.63
CA LEU A 72 -6.93 10.34 3.58
C LEU A 72 -8.00 10.45 4.66
N HIS A 73 -9.26 10.39 4.25
CA HIS A 73 -10.42 10.47 5.11
C HIS A 73 -11.15 9.13 5.09
N PHE A 74 -11.50 8.65 6.27
CA PHE A 74 -12.30 7.46 6.46
C PHE A 74 -13.66 7.87 7.04
N ASP A 75 -14.73 7.49 6.33
CA ASP A 75 -16.11 7.83 6.68
C ASP A 75 -16.83 6.69 7.42
N GLY A 76 -16.10 5.77 8.05
CA GLY A 76 -16.66 4.60 8.71
C GLY A 76 -16.95 3.40 7.79
N LEU A 77 -17.16 3.63 6.50
CA LEU A 77 -17.39 2.59 5.49
C LEU A 77 -16.39 2.63 4.34
N CYS A 78 -16.09 3.84 3.86
CA CYS A 78 -15.27 4.06 2.67
C CYS A 78 -14.11 5.00 2.95
N TRP A 79 -13.08 4.86 2.11
CA TRP A 79 -11.91 5.73 2.10
C TRP A 79 -12.02 6.76 0.99
N SER A 80 -11.71 8.01 1.29
CA SER A 80 -11.55 9.08 0.31
C SER A 80 -10.15 9.69 0.44
N LEU A 81 -9.48 9.86 -0.67
CA LEU A 81 -8.21 10.57 -0.76
C LEU A 81 -8.47 11.91 -1.43
N THR A 82 -8.20 13.00 -0.72
CA THR A 82 -8.26 14.36 -1.26
C THR A 82 -6.84 14.93 -1.27
N GLY A 83 -6.35 15.41 -2.40
CA GLY A 83 -5.01 15.97 -2.52
C GLY A 83 -4.99 17.23 -3.36
N ALA A 84 -3.83 17.89 -3.41
CA ALA A 84 -3.64 19.09 -4.23
C ALA A 84 -3.92 18.83 -5.72
N ASP A 85 -3.65 17.60 -6.20
CA ASP A 85 -4.02 17.15 -7.54
C ASP A 85 -5.45 16.61 -7.58
N ARG A 86 -6.37 17.33 -8.23
CA ARG A 86 -7.74 16.85 -8.50
C ARG A 86 -7.75 15.51 -9.25
N GLY A 87 -6.81 15.31 -10.16
CA GLY A 87 -6.66 14.04 -10.88
C GLY A 87 -6.29 12.87 -9.98
N ARG A 88 -5.70 13.12 -8.80
CA ARG A 88 -5.37 12.08 -7.81
C ARG A 88 -6.46 11.82 -6.78
N ALA A 89 -7.52 12.64 -6.73
CA ALA A 89 -8.59 12.44 -5.77
C ALA A 89 -9.27 11.08 -6.01
N VAL A 90 -9.56 10.37 -4.93
CA VAL A 90 -10.25 9.07 -4.93
C VAL A 90 -11.39 9.18 -3.94
N HIS A 91 -12.57 8.72 -4.31
CA HIS A 91 -13.74 8.73 -3.44
C HIS A 91 -14.34 7.32 -3.39
N ALA A 92 -14.96 6.98 -2.27
CA ALA A 92 -15.61 5.68 -2.07
C ALA A 92 -14.69 4.46 -2.34
N ALA A 93 -13.39 4.56 -2.01
CA ALA A 93 -12.44 3.48 -2.20
C ALA A 93 -12.44 2.50 -1.02
N ARG A 94 -12.06 1.26 -1.33
CA ARG A 94 -11.75 0.24 -0.33
C ARG A 94 -10.24 0.22 -0.12
N ALA A 95 -9.81 0.15 1.13
CA ALA A 95 -8.41 0.01 1.49
C ALA A 95 -8.10 -1.47 1.75
N ALA A 96 -7.04 -1.98 1.13
CA ALA A 96 -6.45 -3.28 1.45
C ALA A 96 -5.01 -3.08 1.93
N VAL A 97 -4.65 -3.70 3.06
CA VAL A 97 -3.26 -3.70 3.53
C VAL A 97 -2.45 -4.66 2.69
N ALA A 98 -1.34 -4.18 2.14
CA ALA A 98 -0.38 -5.03 1.45
C ALA A 98 0.89 -5.27 2.27
N LEU A 99 1.33 -4.28 3.05
CA LEU A 99 2.49 -4.41 3.92
C LEU A 99 2.29 -3.59 5.20
N ASP A 100 2.53 -4.17 6.37
CA ASP A 100 2.51 -3.48 7.67
C ASP A 100 3.85 -3.68 8.39
N LEU A 101 4.60 -2.59 8.56
CA LEU A 101 5.89 -2.51 9.24
C LEU A 101 5.76 -1.78 10.60
N GLN A 102 4.56 -1.79 11.20
CA GLN A 102 4.15 -1.14 12.45
C GLN A 102 4.20 0.39 12.47
N SER A 103 5.26 1.00 11.93
CA SER A 103 5.49 2.45 11.82
C SER A 103 5.28 2.98 10.40
N LEU A 104 5.21 2.06 9.43
CA LEU A 104 4.98 2.30 8.01
C LEU A 104 3.96 1.27 7.52
N LEU A 105 2.96 1.71 6.76
CA LEU A 105 1.89 0.87 6.23
C LEU A 105 1.71 1.15 4.74
N LEU A 106 1.73 0.10 3.92
CA LEU A 106 1.41 0.16 2.50
C LEU A 106 -0.02 -0.31 2.29
N VAL A 107 -0.83 0.58 1.73
CA VAL A 107 -2.25 0.35 1.46
C VAL A 107 -2.51 0.46 -0.03
N HIS A 108 -3.27 -0.51 -0.55
CA HIS A 108 -3.82 -0.47 -1.89
C HIS A 108 -5.28 0.03 -1.81
N LEU A 109 -5.53 1.22 -2.34
CA LEU A 109 -6.86 1.80 -2.50
C LEU A 109 -7.46 1.35 -3.83
N THR A 110 -8.61 0.68 -3.78
CA THR A 110 -9.36 0.29 -4.97
C THR A 110 -10.67 1.07 -5.05
N GLN A 111 -10.91 1.71 -6.19
CA GLN A 111 -12.16 2.42 -6.47
C GLN A 111 -12.90 1.67 -7.59
N PRO A 112 -14.22 1.47 -7.49
CA PRO A 112 -15.01 0.92 -8.59
C PRO A 112 -14.82 1.77 -9.86
N GLY A 113 -14.45 1.15 -10.98
CA GLY A 113 -14.27 1.83 -12.27
C GLY A 113 -12.95 2.61 -12.44
N ARG A 114 -12.00 2.50 -11.50
CA ARG A 114 -10.67 3.13 -11.62
C ARG A 114 -9.54 2.16 -11.29
N ALA A 115 -8.36 2.41 -11.88
CA ALA A 115 -7.15 1.70 -11.50
C ALA A 115 -6.87 1.89 -10.00
N GLY A 116 -6.52 0.78 -9.33
CA GLY A 116 -6.12 0.80 -7.93
C GLY A 116 -4.85 1.62 -7.71
N ARG A 117 -4.71 2.18 -6.52
CA ARG A 117 -3.60 3.06 -6.17
C ARG A 117 -2.91 2.62 -4.89
N TRP A 118 -1.59 2.63 -4.92
CA TRP A 118 -0.73 2.33 -3.79
C TRP A 118 -0.41 3.60 -3.01
N ILE A 119 -0.48 3.52 -1.69
CA ILE A 119 -0.24 4.62 -0.78
C ILE A 119 0.59 4.16 0.41
N TRP A 120 1.64 4.90 0.71
CA TRP A 120 2.43 4.75 1.94
C TRP A 120 1.90 5.67 3.04
N LEU A 121 1.61 5.09 4.20
CA LEU A 121 1.21 5.79 5.42
C LEU A 121 2.30 5.66 6.48
N GLU A 122 2.67 6.77 7.12
CA GLU A 122 3.70 6.79 8.16
C GLU A 122 3.14 7.25 9.49
N GLN A 123 3.50 6.55 10.57
CA GLN A 123 3.16 6.93 11.93
C GLN A 123 3.64 8.35 12.28
N ARG A 124 4.78 8.79 11.75
CA ARG A 124 5.35 10.11 12.06
C ARG A 124 4.50 11.28 11.57
N ALA A 125 3.62 11.06 10.59
CA ALA A 125 2.77 12.11 10.06
C ALA A 125 1.73 12.56 11.10
N MET A 126 1.13 11.62 11.85
CA MET A 126 0.23 11.93 12.95
C MET A 126 0.16 10.76 13.95
N PRO A 127 1.13 10.66 14.88
CA PRO A 127 1.30 9.48 15.74
C PRO A 127 0.09 9.25 16.64
N GLU A 128 -0.60 10.31 17.05
CA GLU A 128 -1.79 10.27 17.90
C GLU A 128 -2.93 9.47 17.26
N ARG A 129 -3.13 9.61 15.94
CA ARG A 129 -4.20 8.91 15.20
C ARG A 129 -3.75 7.63 14.51
N TRP A 130 -2.50 7.23 14.69
CA TRP A 130 -1.92 6.07 14.00
C TRP A 130 -2.65 4.76 14.34
N ARG A 131 -2.95 4.55 15.64
CA ARG A 131 -3.69 3.36 16.09
C ARG A 131 -5.11 3.34 15.55
N ASP A 132 -5.74 4.50 15.37
CA ASP A 132 -7.10 4.61 14.87
C ASP A 132 -7.15 4.37 13.36
N VAL A 133 -6.16 4.86 12.61
CA VAL A 133 -6.00 4.52 11.18
C VAL A 133 -5.77 3.02 11.01
N ARG A 134 -4.84 2.41 11.76
CA ARG A 134 -4.62 0.96 11.67
C ARG A 134 -5.91 0.20 11.98
N ARG A 135 -6.62 0.57 13.05
CA ARG A 135 -7.92 -0.03 13.37
C ARG A 135 -8.94 0.16 12.26
N ALA A 136 -9.03 1.34 11.64
CA ALA A 136 -9.94 1.62 10.53
C ALA A 136 -9.60 0.81 9.26
N VAL A 137 -8.30 0.65 8.96
CA VAL A 137 -7.86 -0.12 7.78
C VAL A 137 -8.07 -1.62 7.99
N TYR A 138 -7.86 -2.12 9.21
CA TYR A 138 -8.11 -3.53 9.56
C TYR A 138 -9.57 -3.85 9.86
N SER A 139 -10.38 -2.86 10.26
CA SER A 139 -11.82 -3.01 10.35
C SER A 139 -12.35 -3.09 8.93
N ARG A 140 -12.49 -4.32 8.42
CA ARG A 140 -13.18 -4.56 7.16
C ARG A 140 -14.55 -3.89 7.24
N ALA A 141 -14.83 -3.00 6.28
CA ALA A 141 -16.22 -2.73 5.90
C ALA A 141 -16.87 -4.11 5.67
N PRO A 142 -18.05 -4.39 6.24
CA PRO A 142 -18.71 -5.67 6.11
C PRO A 142 -18.58 -6.11 4.66
N SER A 143 -17.80 -7.17 4.42
CA SER A 143 -17.88 -7.87 3.16
C SER A 143 -19.36 -8.12 2.99
N ALA A 144 -19.97 -7.57 1.93
CA ALA A 144 -21.25 -8.07 1.48
C ALA A 144 -21.07 -9.58 1.46
N SER A 145 -21.68 -10.24 2.45
CA SER A 145 -21.58 -11.67 2.60
C SER A 145 -21.94 -12.23 1.23
N PRO A 146 -21.16 -13.15 0.64
CA PRO A 146 -21.69 -13.87 -0.50
C PRO A 146 -23.04 -14.40 -0.04
N ALA A 147 -24.08 -13.97 -0.74
CA ALA A 147 -25.45 -14.29 -0.43
C ALA A 147 -25.59 -15.81 -0.36
N GLY A 148 -26.14 -16.29 0.75
CA GLY A 148 -26.70 -17.64 0.88
C GLY A 148 -25.70 -18.78 0.73
N GLU A 149 -25.18 -19.25 1.85
CA GLU A 149 -24.82 -20.67 1.98
C GLU A 149 -26.16 -21.45 2.08
N PRO A 150 -26.61 -22.21 1.06
CA PRO A 150 -27.94 -22.82 1.06
C PRO A 150 -27.95 -24.18 1.76
N TRP A 151 -27.05 -24.42 2.73
CA TRP A 151 -26.91 -25.76 3.32
C TRP A 151 -27.97 -26.07 4.39
N ARG A 152 -28.88 -25.13 4.70
CA ARG A 152 -29.93 -25.32 5.73
C ARG A 152 -31.31 -25.73 5.20
N ALA A 153 -31.42 -26.29 4.00
CA ALA A 153 -32.68 -26.82 3.46
C ALA A 153 -32.58 -28.31 3.14
N THR A 154 -32.36 -29.13 4.17
CA THR A 154 -32.83 -30.53 4.16
C THR A 154 -33.05 -30.97 5.59
N ALA A 155 -34.10 -30.42 6.22
CA ALA A 155 -34.79 -31.16 7.27
C ALA A 155 -35.61 -32.23 6.56
N PRO A 156 -35.38 -33.54 6.77
CA PRO A 156 -36.35 -34.54 6.38
C PRO A 156 -37.59 -34.30 7.25
N ALA A 157 -38.70 -34.00 6.59
CA ALA A 157 -40.01 -34.03 7.21
C ALA A 157 -40.27 -35.46 7.70
N ASP A 158 -40.79 -35.56 8.92
CA ASP A 158 -41.47 -36.75 9.42
C ASP A 158 -42.42 -37.30 8.34
N ALA A 159 -42.36 -38.61 8.14
CA ALA A 159 -43.44 -39.37 7.54
C ALA A 159 -43.69 -40.62 8.42
N PRO A 160 -44.96 -40.97 8.69
CA PRO A 160 -45.40 -41.95 9.69
C PRO A 160 -45.11 -43.41 9.31
#